data_AF-A0A349XZM0-F1
#
_entry.id   AF-A0A349XZM0-F1
#
_cell.length_a   1.000
_cell.length_b   1.000
_cell.length_c   1.000
_cell.angle_alpha   90.00
_cell.angle_beta   90.00
_cell.angle_gamma   90.00
#
_symmetry.space_group_name_H-M   'P 1'
#
loop_
_entity.id
_entity.type
_entity.pdbx_description
1 polymer ?
#
loop_
_entity_poly.entity_id
_entity_poly.type
_entity_poly.pdbx_seq_one_letter_code
_entity_poly.pdbx_strand_id
1 'polypeptide(L)'
;MIDVTLLAFAMVAFIGIATPGPTVLLALANGSKFGVRRAMIGMAGAVLSDFVLIGAVALGLGALMAASARSIFLKSFLVAVTNPKGYLFFSAFLPQFIDVAAPQIQQYTVLALIFAGIDFIVMFAYALFGAQAVRILRKSGALWLDRICGGALLTLAASLAFYRRANA
;
A
#
# COMPACT_ATOMS: atom_id res chain seq x y z
N MET A 1 1.78 -24.31 21.31
CA MET A 1 2.22 -22.96 20.82
C MET A 1 1.39 -22.49 19.64
N ILE A 2 1.11 -23.35 18.64
CA ILE A 2 0.29 -23.01 17.47
C ILE A 2 -1.15 -22.63 17.87
N ASP A 3 -1.75 -23.32 18.83
CA ASP A 3 -3.15 -23.09 19.25
C ASP A 3 -3.37 -21.69 19.83
N VAL A 4 -2.41 -21.19 20.62
CA VAL A 4 -2.45 -19.83 21.20
C VAL A 4 -2.29 -18.77 20.10
N THR A 5 -1.45 -19.02 19.10
CA THR A 5 -1.24 -18.10 17.96
C THR A 5 -2.49 -18.03 17.07
N LEU A 6 -3.14 -19.17 16.81
CA LEU A 6 -4.38 -19.24 16.05
C LEU A 6 -5.52 -18.52 16.79
N LEU A 7 -5.62 -18.71 18.10
CA LEU A 7 -6.61 -18.03 18.94
C LEU A 7 -6.38 -16.51 18.93
N ALA A 8 -5.12 -16.07 19.08
CA ALA A 8 -4.77 -14.65 19.02
C ALA A 8 -5.08 -14.03 17.63
N PHE A 9 -4.75 -14.75 16.56
CA PHE A 9 -5.07 -14.32 15.19
C PHE A 9 -6.58 -14.21 14.98
N ALA A 10 -7.35 -15.23 15.40
CA ALA A 10 -8.80 -15.22 15.30
C ALA A 10 -9.42 -14.05 16.07
N MET A 11 -8.94 -13.75 17.27
CA MET A 11 -9.41 -12.59 18.05
C MET A 11 -9.12 -11.26 17.36
N VAL A 12 -7.90 -11.07 16.84
CA VAL A 12 -7.53 -9.83 16.13
C VAL A 12 -8.33 -9.68 14.84
N ALA A 13 -8.44 -10.75 14.06
CA ALA A 13 -9.23 -10.76 12.82
C ALA A 13 -10.71 -10.47 13.10
N PHE A 14 -11.28 -11.06 14.14
CA PHE A 14 -12.66 -10.80 14.54
C PHE A 14 -12.89 -9.33 14.89
N ILE A 15 -12.03 -8.73 15.73
CA ILE A 15 -12.13 -7.30 16.09
C ILE A 15 -12.02 -6.40 14.85
N GLY A 16 -11.10 -6.73 13.94
CA GLY A 16 -10.91 -5.99 12.69
C GLY A 16 -12.13 -6.07 11.77
N ILE A 17 -12.71 -7.26 11.59
CA ILE A 17 -13.88 -7.51 10.73
C ILE A 17 -15.17 -6.94 11.34
N ALA A 18 -15.30 -6.98 12.66
CA ALA A 18 -16.45 -6.41 13.37
C ALA A 18 -16.55 -4.89 13.22
N THR A 19 -15.46 -4.21 12.86
CA THR A 19 -15.47 -2.78 12.54
C THR A 19 -16.03 -2.59 11.13
N PRO A 20 -17.17 -1.88 10.95
CA PRO A 20 -17.85 -1.81 9.66
C PRO A 20 -17.02 -1.03 8.63
N GLY A 21 -16.29 -1.77 7.80
CA GLY A 21 -15.58 -1.25 6.63
C GLY A 21 -16.46 -1.20 5.36
N PRO A 22 -15.89 -0.77 4.23
CA PRO A 22 -16.64 -0.64 2.96
C PRO A 22 -17.36 -1.92 2.54
N THR A 23 -16.72 -3.08 2.71
CA THR A 23 -17.30 -4.39 2.35
C THR A 23 -18.49 -4.77 3.23
N VAL A 24 -18.41 -4.50 4.53
CA VAL A 24 -19.50 -4.76 5.49
C VAL A 24 -20.69 -3.85 5.21
N LEU A 25 -20.43 -2.56 4.94
CA LEU A 25 -21.47 -1.60 4.56
C LEU A 25 -22.13 -1.95 3.23
N LEU A 26 -21.36 -2.43 2.24
CA LEU A 26 -21.89 -2.88 0.96
C LEU A 26 -22.74 -4.15 1.12
N ALA A 27 -22.31 -5.08 1.97
CA ALA A 27 -23.09 -6.28 2.29
C ALA A 27 -24.42 -5.91 3.00
N LEU A 28 -24.39 -4.95 3.93
CA LEU A 28 -25.59 -4.43 4.60
C LEU A 28 -26.53 -3.70 3.62
N ALA A 29 -25.99 -2.87 2.73
CA ALA A 29 -26.76 -2.17 1.70
C ALA A 29 -27.40 -3.16 0.70
N ASN A 30 -26.67 -4.19 0.28
CA ASN A 30 -27.20 -5.20 -0.62
C ASN A 30 -28.21 -6.12 0.08
N GLY A 31 -28.01 -6.43 1.36
CA GLY A 31 -28.94 -7.22 2.17
C GLY A 31 -30.27 -6.49 2.38
N SER A 32 -30.21 -5.18 2.67
CA SER A 32 -31.41 -4.35 2.85
C SER A 32 -32.15 -4.05 1.55
N LYS A 33 -31.46 -3.84 0.42
CA LYS A 33 -32.09 -3.51 -0.87
C LYS A 33 -32.53 -4.73 -1.70
N PHE A 34 -31.77 -5.82 -1.65
CA PHE A 34 -31.91 -6.94 -2.59
C PHE A 34 -32.13 -8.29 -1.90
N GLY A 35 -32.22 -8.30 -0.56
CA GLY A 35 -32.39 -9.50 0.24
C GLY A 35 -31.11 -10.32 0.40
N VAL A 36 -31.12 -11.19 1.41
CA VAL A 36 -29.95 -11.98 1.84
C VAL A 36 -29.35 -12.80 0.69
N ARG A 37 -30.20 -13.43 -0.14
CA ARG A 37 -29.73 -14.33 -1.21
C ARG A 37 -28.83 -13.63 -2.23
N ARG A 38 -29.10 -12.36 -2.56
CA ARG A 38 -28.29 -11.58 -3.50
C ARG A 38 -27.07 -10.97 -2.81
N ALA A 39 -27.18 -10.59 -1.54
CA ALA A 39 -26.05 -10.15 -0.73
C ALA A 39 -24.96 -11.24 -0.60
N MET A 40 -25.37 -12.51 -0.45
CA MET A 40 -24.46 -13.66 -0.36
C MET A 40 -23.56 -13.79 -1.59
N ILE A 41 -24.04 -13.45 -2.78
CA ILE A 41 -23.22 -13.49 -4.02
C ILE A 41 -22.10 -12.45 -3.93
N GLY A 42 -22.40 -11.23 -3.46
CA GLY A 42 -21.39 -10.19 -3.24
C GLY A 42 -20.40 -10.57 -2.14
N MET A 43 -20.88 -11.19 -1.05
CA MET A 43 -20.01 -11.68 0.03
C MET A 43 -19.08 -12.80 -0.43
N ALA A 44 -19.55 -13.72 -1.28
CA ALA A 44 -18.71 -14.76 -1.87
C ALA A 44 -17.59 -14.16 -2.74
N GLY A 45 -17.89 -13.11 -3.52
CA GLY A 45 -16.86 -12.39 -4.28
C GLY A 45 -15.82 -11.71 -3.39
N ALA A 46 -16.25 -11.11 -2.28
CA ALA A 46 -15.34 -10.51 -1.30
C ALA A 46 -14.42 -11.55 -0.66
N VAL A 47 -14.97 -12.69 -0.23
CA VAL A 47 -14.19 -13.80 0.34
C VAL A 47 -13.18 -14.35 -0.67
N LEU A 48 -13.57 -14.51 -1.94
CA LEU A 48 -12.66 -14.96 -2.99
C LEU A 48 -11.50 -13.97 -3.18
N SER A 49 -11.79 -12.66 -3.15
CA SER A 49 -10.78 -11.60 -3.21
C SER A 49 -9.79 -11.71 -2.05
N ASP A 50 -10.27 -11.98 -0.83
CA ASP A 50 -9.41 -12.13 0.35
C ASP A 50 -8.45 -13.32 0.18
N PHE A 51 -8.90 -14.45 -0.37
CA PHE A 51 -8.03 -15.59 -0.67
C PHE A 51 -6.94 -15.25 -1.69
N VAL A 52 -7.27 -14.50 -2.74
CA VAL A 52 -6.28 -14.05 -3.74
C VAL A 52 -5.23 -13.15 -3.08
N LEU A 53 -5.67 -12.24 -2.21
CA LEU A 53 -4.80 -11.29 -1.53
C LEU A 53 -3.87 -12.00 -0.51
N ILE A 54 -4.42 -12.94 0.26
CA ILE A 54 -3.65 -13.82 1.15
C ILE A 54 -2.63 -14.65 0.36
N GLY A 55 -3.02 -15.20 -0.79
CA GLY A 55 -2.11 -15.96 -1.67
C GLY A 55 -0.96 -15.10 -2.19
N ALA A 56 -1.24 -13.89 -2.66
CA ALA A 56 -0.23 -12.93 -3.11
C ALA A 56 0.72 -12.52 -1.97
N VAL A 57 0.19 -12.30 -0.77
CA VAL A 57 0.96 -11.99 0.44
C VAL A 57 1.82 -13.18 0.86
N ALA A 58 1.29 -14.40 0.84
CA ALA A 58 2.03 -15.62 1.18
C ALA A 58 3.19 -15.89 0.20
N LEU A 59 2.97 -15.71 -1.11
CA LEU A 59 4.03 -15.79 -2.12
C LEU A 59 5.07 -14.69 -1.93
N GLY A 60 4.62 -13.47 -1.61
CA GLY A 60 5.49 -12.33 -1.32
C GLY A 60 6.33 -12.52 -0.06
N LEU A 61 5.76 -13.09 1.00
CA LEU A 61 6.42 -13.42 2.27
C LEU A 61 7.39 -14.60 2.10
N GLY A 62 7.01 -15.66 1.37
CA GLY A 62 7.90 -16.78 1.05
C GLY A 62 9.16 -16.33 0.30
N ALA A 63 9.02 -15.39 -0.65
CA ALA A 63 10.15 -14.79 -1.37
C ALA A 63 11.01 -13.85 -0.51
N LEU A 64 10.41 -13.19 0.50
CA LEU A 64 11.13 -12.38 1.50
C LEU A 64 11.88 -13.27 2.50
N MET A 65 11.32 -14.43 2.84
CA MET A 65 11.97 -15.41 3.72
C MET A 65 13.06 -16.22 3.01
N ALA A 66 12.98 -16.37 1.68
CA ALA A 66 14.03 -16.94 0.82
C ALA A 66 15.14 -15.92 0.45
N ALA A 67 15.45 -14.99 1.35
CA ALA A 67 16.23 -13.77 1.12
C ALA A 67 17.61 -14.01 0.47
N SER A 68 17.68 -13.91 -0.86
CA SER A 68 18.91 -13.58 -1.57
C SER A 68 18.88 -12.12 -1.98
N ALA A 69 20.05 -11.46 -2.00
CA ALA A 69 20.19 -10.08 -2.46
C ALA A 69 19.56 -9.88 -3.86
N ARG A 70 19.63 -10.92 -4.71
CA ARG A 70 19.04 -10.95 -6.05
C ARG A 70 17.52 -10.88 -6.05
N SER A 71 16.84 -11.59 -5.14
CA SER A 71 15.38 -11.56 -5.02
C SER A 71 14.88 -10.18 -4.57
N ILE A 72 15.54 -9.59 -3.57
CA ILE A 72 15.21 -8.26 -3.05
C ILE A 72 15.40 -7.19 -4.14
N PHE A 73 16.51 -7.26 -4.87
CA PHE A 73 16.79 -6.35 -5.99
C PHE A 73 15.73 -6.45 -7.08
N LEU A 74 15.45 -7.66 -7.59
CA LEU A 74 14.53 -7.85 -8.72
C LEU A 74 13.12 -7.38 -8.38
N LYS A 75 12.67 -7.62 -7.16
CA LYS A 75 11.35 -7.18 -6.69
C LYS A 75 11.28 -5.66 -6.58
N SER A 76 12.30 -5.04 -5.97
CA SER A 76 12.37 -3.57 -5.84
C SER A 76 12.42 -2.89 -7.21
N PHE A 77 13.19 -3.45 -8.13
CA PHE A 77 13.28 -3.00 -9.52
C PHE A 77 11.93 -3.12 -10.25
N LEU A 78 11.26 -4.27 -10.17
CA LEU A 78 9.96 -4.47 -10.80
C LEU A 78 8.90 -3.52 -10.25
N VAL A 79 8.87 -3.30 -8.93
CA VAL A 79 7.95 -2.34 -8.32
C VAL A 79 8.24 -0.92 -8.79
N ALA A 80 9.51 -0.51 -8.85
CA ALA A 80 9.90 0.82 -9.31
C ALA A 80 9.51 1.05 -10.78
N VAL A 81 9.80 0.10 -11.66
CA VAL A 81 9.49 0.18 -13.10
C VAL A 81 7.99 0.11 -13.37
N THR A 82 7.22 -0.63 -12.58
CA THR A 82 5.76 -0.73 -12.76
C THR A 82 4.99 0.41 -12.10
N ASN A 83 5.66 1.32 -11.38
CA ASN A 83 5.01 2.41 -10.68
C ASN A 83 4.69 3.58 -11.64
N PRO A 84 3.41 3.83 -12.00
CA PRO A 84 3.06 4.84 -13.00
C PRO A 84 3.34 6.28 -12.52
N LYS A 85 3.46 6.50 -11.20
CA LYS A 85 3.63 7.84 -10.63
C LYS A 85 4.94 8.48 -11.06
N GLY A 86 6.02 7.70 -11.17
CA GLY A 86 7.32 8.20 -11.64
C GLY A 86 7.22 8.74 -13.06
N TYR A 87 6.59 7.98 -13.96
CA TYR A 87 6.39 8.41 -15.35
C TYR A 87 5.51 9.64 -15.48
N LEU A 88 4.42 9.72 -14.70
CA LEU A 88 3.54 10.89 -14.68
C LEU A 88 4.25 12.14 -14.14
N PHE A 89 5.11 11.98 -13.14
CA PHE A 89 5.93 13.08 -12.63
C PHE A 89 6.92 13.57 -13.69
N PHE A 90 7.66 12.67 -14.33
CA PHE A 90 8.61 13.05 -15.37
C PHE A 90 7.91 13.65 -16.59
N SER A 91 6.76 13.13 -17.04
CA SER A 91 6.07 13.70 -18.19
C SER A 91 5.54 15.12 -17.91
N ALA A 92 5.13 15.42 -16.68
CA ALA A 92 4.60 16.73 -16.31
C ALA A 92 5.70 17.77 -16.02
N PHE A 93 6.79 17.36 -15.36
CA PHE A 93 7.79 18.30 -14.84
C PHE A 93 9.08 18.33 -15.67
N LEU A 94 9.53 17.21 -16.26
CA LEU A 94 10.80 17.16 -16.98
C LEU A 94 10.88 18.17 -18.15
N PRO A 95 9.83 18.37 -18.98
CA PRO A 95 9.88 19.33 -20.09
C PRO A 95 10.13 20.78 -19.65
N GLN A 96 9.80 21.14 -18.40
CA GLN A 96 9.99 22.50 -17.87
C GLN A 96 11.46 22.82 -17.57
N PHE A 97 12.32 21.82 -17.48
CA PHE A 97 13.74 21.96 -17.14
C PHE A 97 14.68 21.75 -18.33
N ILE A 98 14.14 21.57 -19.53
CA ILE A 98 14.92 21.24 -20.74
C ILE A 98 14.85 22.39 -21.73
N ASP A 99 16.03 22.85 -22.15
CA ASP A 99 16.15 23.70 -23.32
C ASP A 99 16.21 22.81 -24.58
N VAL A 100 15.18 22.92 -25.42
CA VAL A 100 15.04 22.15 -26.66
C VAL A 100 16.07 22.58 -27.72
N ALA A 101 16.61 23.80 -27.61
CA ALA A 101 17.60 24.33 -28.57
C ALA A 101 19.04 23.87 -28.28
N ALA A 102 19.31 23.30 -27.11
CA ALA A 102 20.61 22.83 -26.68
C ALA A 102 20.73 21.28 -26.73
N PRO A 103 21.96 20.70 -26.69
CA PRO A 103 22.16 19.26 -26.67
C PRO A 103 21.44 18.57 -25.50
N GLN A 104 20.48 17.70 -25.83
CA GLN A 104 19.53 17.15 -24.85
C GLN A 104 20.13 16.01 -24.02
N ILE A 105 21.03 15.19 -24.59
CA ILE A 105 21.64 14.06 -23.90
C ILE A 105 22.32 14.50 -22.60
N GLN A 106 23.10 15.60 -22.67
CA GLN A 106 23.81 16.12 -21.49
C GLN A 106 22.82 16.61 -20.42
N GLN A 107 21.76 17.31 -20.82
CA GLN A 107 20.72 17.79 -19.89
C GLN A 107 20.00 16.61 -19.21
N TYR A 108 19.59 15.60 -19.98
CA TYR A 108 18.95 14.39 -19.43
C TYR A 108 19.87 13.63 -18.48
N THR A 109 21.15 13.47 -18.81
CA THR A 109 22.12 12.80 -17.92
C THR A 109 22.28 13.54 -16.60
N VAL A 110 22.42 14.88 -16.63
CA VAL A 110 22.55 15.69 -15.41
C VAL A 110 21.27 15.60 -14.56
N LEU A 111 20.10 15.77 -15.17
CA LEU A 111 18.81 15.65 -14.46
C LEU A 111 18.62 14.25 -13.85
N ALA A 112 18.97 13.19 -14.59
CA ALA A 112 18.89 11.82 -14.10
C ALA A 112 19.81 11.57 -12.90
N LEU A 113 21.05 12.07 -12.93
CA LEU A 113 22.00 11.93 -11.83
C LEU A 113 21.55 12.69 -10.57
N ILE A 114 21.05 13.91 -10.73
CA ILE A 114 20.51 14.70 -9.62
C ILE A 114 19.31 13.98 -9.00
N PHE A 115 18.37 13.54 -9.83
CA PHE A 115 17.18 12.82 -9.36
C PHE A 115 17.56 11.53 -8.63
N ALA A 116 18.41 10.70 -9.24
CA ALA A 116 18.86 9.44 -8.64
C ALA A 116 19.61 9.66 -7.32
N GLY A 117 20.43 10.72 -7.22
CA GLY A 117 21.13 11.08 -5.99
C GLY A 117 20.17 11.47 -4.87
N ILE A 118 19.19 12.33 -5.15
CA ILE A 118 18.17 12.73 -4.19
C ILE A 118 17.32 11.52 -3.76
N ASP A 119 16.86 10.72 -4.72
CA ASP A 119 16.06 9.53 -4.47
C ASP A 119 16.81 8.53 -3.57
N PHE A 120 18.09 8.28 -3.86
CA PHE A 120 18.93 7.41 -3.05
C PHE A 120 19.11 7.95 -1.61
N ILE A 121 19.40 9.24 -1.44
CA ILE A 121 19.55 9.85 -0.11
C ILE A 121 18.26 9.70 0.70
N VAL A 122 17.11 9.98 0.08
CA VAL A 122 15.80 9.86 0.73
C VAL A 122 15.51 8.40 1.07
N MET A 123 15.66 7.47 0.13
CA MET A 123 15.43 6.03 0.37
C MET A 123 16.36 5.48 1.44
N PHE A 124 17.63 5.90 1.46
CA PHE A 124 18.60 5.50 2.46
C PHE A 124 18.21 6.03 3.85
N ALA A 125 17.79 7.29 3.96
CA ALA A 125 17.27 7.84 5.20
C ALA A 125 16.04 7.05 5.69
N TYR A 126 15.08 6.77 4.81
CA TYR A 126 13.92 5.93 5.15
C TYR A 126 14.30 4.51 5.59
N ALA A 127 15.28 3.89 4.95
CA ALA A 127 15.77 2.57 5.34
C ALA A 127 16.41 2.60 6.73
N LEU A 128 17.22 3.63 7.03
CA LEU A 128 17.82 3.83 8.35
C LEU A 128 16.78 4.10 9.43
N PHE A 129 15.83 5.00 9.17
CA PHE A 129 14.73 5.29 10.09
C PHE A 129 13.83 4.08 10.29
N GLY A 130 13.51 3.32 9.24
CA GLY A 130 12.74 2.09 9.33
C GLY A 130 13.45 1.03 10.17
N ALA A 131 14.75 0.83 9.96
CA ALA A 131 15.55 -0.12 10.73
C ALA A 131 15.66 0.29 12.22
N GLN A 132 15.82 1.58 12.51
CA GLN A 132 15.87 2.10 13.88
C GLN A 132 14.50 2.09 14.55
N ALA A 133 13.43 2.44 13.82
CA ALA A 133 12.06 2.40 14.32
C ALA A 133 11.67 0.98 14.72
N VAL A 134 11.96 -0.03 13.90
CA VAL A 134 11.69 -1.44 14.24
C VAL A 134 12.48 -1.89 15.48
N ARG A 135 13.70 -1.35 15.69
CA ARG A 135 14.54 -1.68 16.86
C ARG A 135 14.11 -0.96 18.15
N ILE A 136 13.57 0.26 18.03
CA ILE A 136 13.17 1.12 19.17
C ILE A 136 11.70 0.90 19.55
N LEU A 137 10.83 0.58 18.58
CA LEU A 137 9.42 0.29 18.85
C LEU A 137 9.28 -1.09 19.49
N ARG A 138 9.11 -1.14 20.83
CA ARG A 138 8.43 -2.27 21.49
C ARG A 138 7.01 -2.39 20.90
N LYS A 139 6.41 -3.60 20.92
CA LYS A 139 5.08 -3.94 20.33
C LYS A 139 4.03 -2.81 20.36
N SER A 140 3.95 -2.03 21.43
CA SER A 140 3.01 -0.91 21.59
C SER A 140 3.23 0.28 20.64
N GLY A 141 4.47 0.59 20.26
CA GLY A 141 4.79 1.69 19.34
C GLY A 141 4.42 1.39 17.89
N ALA A 142 4.58 0.13 17.46
CA ALA A 142 4.18 -0.31 16.13
C ALA A 142 2.66 -0.27 15.97
N LEU A 143 1.93 -0.71 17.01
CA LEU A 143 0.47 -0.63 17.04
C LEU A 143 -0.05 0.83 17.03
N TRP A 144 0.68 1.77 17.61
CA TRP A 144 0.28 3.18 17.59
C TRP A 144 0.55 3.82 16.22
N LEU A 145 1.66 3.46 15.59
CA LEU A 145 1.98 3.86 14.21
C LEU A 145 0.92 3.32 13.22
N ASP A 146 0.57 2.04 13.33
CA ASP A 146 -0.46 1.40 12.50
C ASP A 146 -1.83 2.07 12.67
N ARG A 147 -2.17 2.47 13.90
CA ARG A 147 -3.42 3.20 14.18
C ARG A 147 -3.43 4.61 13.58
N ILE A 148 -2.29 5.31 13.57
CA ILE A 148 -2.20 6.64 12.94
C ILE A 148 -2.30 6.53 11.43
N CYS A 149 -1.56 5.61 10.82
CA CYS A 149 -1.64 5.38 9.37
C CYS A 149 -3.06 4.96 8.96
N GLY A 150 -3.67 4.03 9.69
CA GLY A 150 -5.05 3.61 9.48
C GLY A 150 -6.04 4.76 9.67
N GLY A 151 -5.88 5.55 10.73
CA GLY A 151 -6.70 6.75 10.98
C GLY A 151 -6.58 7.78 9.87
N ALA A 152 -5.36 8.09 9.43
CA ALA A 152 -5.09 9.04 8.34
C ALA A 152 -5.77 8.60 7.03
N LEU A 153 -5.68 7.31 6.68
CA LEU A 153 -6.34 6.74 5.52
C LEU A 153 -7.87 6.79 5.62
N LEU A 154 -8.43 6.53 6.81
CA LEU A 154 -9.86 6.66 7.05
C LEU A 154 -10.35 8.10 6.92
N THR A 155 -9.60 9.09 7.42
CA THR A 155 -9.92 10.52 7.21
C THR A 155 -9.85 10.91 5.74
N LEU A 156 -8.85 10.44 5.00
CA LEU A 156 -8.75 10.72 3.56
C LEU A 156 -9.91 10.08 2.79
N ALA A 157 -10.24 8.82 3.08
CA ALA A 157 -11.38 8.12 2.49
C ALA A 157 -12.71 8.81 2.82
N ALA A 158 -12.90 9.24 4.08
CA ALA A 158 -14.06 10.01 4.49
C ALA A 158 -14.14 11.35 3.75
N SER A 159 -13.03 12.10 3.66
CA SER A 159 -12.96 13.36 2.92
C SER A 159 -13.37 13.18 1.46
N LEU A 160 -12.90 12.10 0.81
CA LEU A 160 -13.22 11.79 -0.57
C LEU A 160 -14.69 11.38 -0.73
N ALA A 161 -15.25 10.65 0.23
CA ALA A 161 -16.66 10.27 0.24
C ALA A 161 -17.60 11.49 0.42
N PHE A 162 -17.24 12.43 1.28
CA PHE A 162 -17.99 13.68 1.45
C PHE A 162 -17.84 14.61 0.24
N TYR A 163 -16.66 14.69 -0.37
CA TYR A 163 -16.43 15.46 -1.59
C TYR A 163 -17.27 14.94 -2.77
N ARG A 164 -17.42 13.62 -2.89
CA ARG A 164 -18.25 12.99 -3.93
C ARG A 164 -19.75 13.17 -3.71
N ARG A 165 -20.18 13.43 -2.47
CA ARG A 165 -21.59 13.67 -2.11
C ARG A 165 -22.00 15.14 -2.20
N ALA A 166 -21.04 16.06 -2.17
CA ALA A 166 -21.28 17.49 -2.41
C ALA A 166 -21.42 17.82 -3.91
N ASN A 167 -20.89 16.96 -4.80
CA ASN A 167 -20.90 17.13 -6.26
C ASN A 167 -21.83 16.13 -6.99
N ALA A 168 -22.74 15.45 -6.29
CA ALA A 168 -23.75 14.54 -6.84
C ALA A 168 -25.13 14.96 -6.33
#